data_AF-A0A843H108-F1
#
_entry.id   AF-A0A843H108-F1
#
_cell.length_a   1.000
_cell.length_b   1.000
_cell.length_c   1.000
_cell.angle_alpha   90.00
_cell.angle_beta   90.00
_cell.angle_gamma   90.00
#
_symmetry.space_group_name_H-M   'P 1'
#
loop_
_entity.id
_entity.type
_entity.pdbx_description
1 polymer ?
#
loop_
_entity_poly.entity_id
_entity_poly.type
_entity_poly.pdbx_seq_one_letter_code
_entity_poly.pdbx_strand_id
1 'polypeptide(L)'
;ETDFIGIASGYDVDKIEKVGFTTTKAKEVNAPIINEMKVSIECKVMNTVDVGSHTQITGEIVNIQADEDVIGEKGKVDLKLLNPIVYDDVLYDYFEVGDKIADAFNVGVKFRK
;
A
#
# COMPACT_ATOMS: atom_id res chain seq x y z
N GLU A 1 -6.42 -11.53 -7.81
CA GLU A 1 -6.15 -12.06 -6.44
C GLU A 1 -6.51 -11.02 -5.38
N THR A 2 -5.98 -9.80 -5.44
CA THR A 2 -6.23 -8.74 -4.43
C THR A 2 -7.72 -8.43 -4.21
N ASP A 3 -8.51 -8.38 -5.29
CA ASP A 3 -9.96 -8.17 -5.22
C ASP A 3 -10.68 -9.26 -4.39
N PHE A 4 -10.30 -10.53 -4.55
CA PHE A 4 -10.86 -11.63 -3.74
C PHE A 4 -10.59 -11.45 -2.24
N ILE A 5 -9.41 -10.95 -1.87
CA ILE A 5 -9.06 -10.67 -0.47
C ILE A 5 -9.94 -9.55 0.11
N GLY A 6 -10.50 -8.67 -0.72
CA GLY A 6 -11.48 -7.64 -0.36
C GLY A 6 -12.93 -8.13 -0.29
N ILE A 7 -13.28 -9.19 -1.05
CA ILE A 7 -14.64 -9.76 -1.10
C ILE A 7 -14.87 -10.76 0.05
N ALA A 8 -13.89 -11.63 0.34
CA ALA A 8 -14.04 -12.68 1.32
C ALA A 8 -13.70 -12.22 2.76
N SER A 9 -14.41 -12.78 3.74
CA SER A 9 -14.10 -12.59 5.16
C SER A 9 -13.07 -13.62 5.63
N GLY A 10 -12.05 -13.16 6.35
CA GLY A 10 -11.08 -14.04 7.01
C GLY A 10 -11.67 -14.90 8.15
N TYR A 11 -12.91 -14.61 8.56
CA TYR A 11 -13.65 -15.43 9.52
C TYR A 11 -14.04 -16.80 8.91
N ASP A 12 -14.41 -16.80 7.62
CA ASP A 12 -14.96 -17.99 6.95
C ASP A 12 -13.91 -18.75 6.13
N VAL A 13 -12.87 -18.06 5.67
CA VAL A 13 -11.85 -18.64 4.77
C VAL A 13 -10.47 -18.07 5.06
N ASP A 14 -9.45 -18.93 4.99
CA ASP A 14 -8.06 -18.46 4.90
C ASP A 14 -7.85 -17.82 3.52
N LYS A 15 -7.83 -16.49 3.49
CA LYS A 15 -7.71 -15.72 2.25
C LYS A 15 -6.35 -15.88 1.59
N ILE A 16 -5.30 -16.07 2.38
CA ILE A 16 -3.92 -16.18 1.90
C ILE A 16 -3.75 -17.52 1.20
N GLU A 17 -4.17 -18.61 1.85
CA GLU A 17 -4.16 -19.95 1.25
C GLU A 17 -5.02 -19.98 -0.02
N LYS A 18 -6.21 -19.37 0.02
CA LYS A 18 -7.17 -19.42 -1.09
C LYS A 18 -6.66 -18.80 -2.39
N VAL A 19 -5.84 -17.75 -2.30
CA VAL A 19 -5.21 -17.12 -3.48
C VAL A 19 -3.79 -17.61 -3.74
N GLY A 20 -3.26 -18.52 -2.92
CA GLY A 20 -1.91 -19.06 -3.05
C GLY A 20 -0.79 -18.07 -2.70
N PHE A 21 -1.09 -17.06 -1.89
CA PHE A 21 -0.08 -16.12 -1.39
C PHE A 21 0.75 -16.74 -0.26
N THR A 22 1.93 -16.18 -0.05
CA THR A 22 2.84 -16.59 1.01
C THR A 22 3.14 -15.43 1.95
N THR A 23 3.44 -15.75 3.21
CA THR A 23 3.75 -14.72 4.20
C THR A 23 5.05 -14.96 4.94
N THR A 24 5.70 -13.87 5.31
CA THR A 24 6.88 -13.86 6.18
C THR A 24 6.58 -13.00 7.40
N LYS A 25 7.13 -13.36 8.57
CA LYS A 25 7.01 -12.51 9.76
C LYS A 25 7.75 -11.18 9.52
N ALA A 26 7.08 -10.06 9.82
CA ALA A 26 7.67 -8.73 9.79
C ALA A 26 8.83 -8.59 10.80
N LYS A 27 9.78 -7.68 10.53
CA LYS A 27 11.00 -7.53 11.33
C LYS A 27 10.76 -6.77 12.63
N GLU A 28 10.00 -5.69 12.57
CA GLU A 28 9.81 -4.71 13.64
C GLU A 28 8.47 -4.83 14.37
N VAL A 29 7.53 -5.61 13.82
CA VAL A 29 6.15 -5.75 14.33
C VAL A 29 5.63 -7.19 14.30
N ASN A 30 4.60 -7.47 15.10
CA ASN A 30 3.91 -8.76 15.11
C ASN A 30 2.81 -8.81 14.03
N ALA A 31 3.20 -8.71 12.76
CA ALA A 31 2.31 -8.79 11.61
C ALA A 31 2.97 -9.58 10.45
N PRO A 32 2.18 -10.17 9.55
CA PRO A 32 2.72 -10.81 8.34
C PRO A 32 3.04 -9.78 7.25
N ILE A 33 4.08 -10.06 6.48
CA ILE A 33 4.37 -9.48 5.16
C ILE A 33 3.82 -10.44 4.11
N ILE A 34 3.13 -9.94 3.08
CA ILE A 34 2.71 -10.74 1.92
C ILE A 34 3.86 -10.69 0.91
N ASN A 35 4.47 -11.83 0.61
CA ASN A 35 5.70 -11.90 -0.17
C ASN A 35 5.50 -11.54 -1.65
N GLU A 36 4.27 -11.65 -2.16
CA GLU A 36 3.92 -11.29 -3.53
C GLU A 36 3.72 -9.78 -3.72
N MET A 37 3.73 -8.99 -2.64
CA MET A 37 3.61 -7.53 -2.69
C MET A 37 4.98 -6.87 -2.70
N LYS A 38 5.26 -6.09 -3.74
CA LYS A 38 6.58 -5.46 -3.94
C LYS A 38 6.95 -4.39 -2.92
N VAL A 39 5.98 -3.89 -2.16
CA VAL A 39 6.18 -2.88 -1.11
C VAL A 39 5.33 -3.26 0.09
N SER A 40 5.94 -3.23 1.28
CA SER A 40 5.27 -3.43 2.55
C SER A 40 5.73 -2.41 3.59
N ILE A 41 4.79 -1.93 4.39
CA ILE A 41 5.03 -0.91 5.42
C ILE A 41 4.68 -1.50 6.78
N GLU A 42 5.66 -1.53 7.67
CA GLU A 42 5.48 -2.02 9.04
C GLU A 42 5.13 -0.87 9.95
N CYS A 43 3.99 -0.99 10.65
CA CYS A 43 3.44 0.08 11.48
C CYS A 43 3.18 -0.38 12.91
N LYS A 44 3.60 0.41 13.91
CA LYS A 44 3.19 0.26 15.31
C LYS A 44 1.93 1.10 15.57
N VAL A 45 0.89 0.50 16.16
CA VAL A 45 -0.35 1.23 16.45
C VAL A 45 -0.08 2.35 17.46
N MET A 46 -0.40 3.58 17.08
CA MET A 46 -0.27 4.77 17.91
C MET A 46 -1.58 5.15 18.56
N ASN A 47 -2.67 5.11 17.79
CA ASN A 47 -4.01 5.37 18.30
C ASN A 47 -5.08 4.69 17.45
N THR A 48 -6.27 4.58 18.06
CA THR A 48 -7.47 4.03 17.48
C THR A 48 -8.62 4.98 17.81
N VAL A 49 -9.37 5.40 16.80
CA VAL A 49 -10.47 6.36 16.93
C VAL A 49 -11.70 5.82 16.19
N ASP A 50 -12.83 5.75 16.90
CA ASP A 50 -14.10 5.36 16.29
C ASP A 50 -14.70 6.55 15.52
N VAL A 51 -15.02 6.32 14.26
CA VAL A 51 -15.55 7.30 13.31
C VAL A 51 -16.84 6.76 12.68
N GLY A 52 -17.88 6.67 13.50
CA GLY A 52 -19.19 6.15 13.09
C GLY A 52 -19.14 4.64 12.86
N SER A 53 -19.30 4.22 11.60
CA SER A 53 -19.26 2.79 11.21
C SER A 53 -17.85 2.23 11.01
N HIS A 54 -16.82 3.06 11.09
CA HIS A 54 -15.43 2.66 10.86
C HIS A 54 -14.58 2.97 12.08
N THR A 55 -13.45 2.29 12.18
CA THR A 55 -12.40 2.58 13.15
C THR A 55 -11.16 3.03 12.40
N GLN A 56 -10.72 4.26 12.65
CA GLN A 56 -9.47 4.78 12.14
C GLN A 56 -8.33 4.34 13.04
N ILE A 57 -7.31 3.70 12.46
CA ILE A 57 -6.11 3.26 13.17
C ILE A 57 -4.93 4.06 12.63
N THR A 58 -4.24 4.81 13.49
CA THR A 58 -3.01 5.52 13.11
C THR A 58 -1.80 4.69 13.50
N GLY A 59 -0.92 4.41 12.55
CA GLY A 59 0.32 3.67 12.75
C GLY A 59 1.56 4.53 12.59
N GLU A 60 2.54 4.36 13.48
CA GLU A 60 3.91 4.85 13.29
C GLU A 60 4.66 3.91 12.35
N ILE A 61 5.17 4.44 11.24
CA ILE A 61 6.00 3.67 10.31
C ILE A 61 7.35 3.38 10.98
N VAL A 62 7.63 2.10 11.23
CA VAL A 62 8.89 1.66 11.84
C VAL A 62 9.81 0.97 10.84
N ASN A 63 9.28 0.47 9.73
CA ASN A 63 10.08 -0.10 8.63
C ASN A 63 9.32 -0.01 7.29
N ILE A 64 10.07 0.09 6.20
CA ILE A 64 9.55 -0.05 4.83
C ILE A 64 10.42 -1.08 4.12
N GLN A 65 9.79 -2.10 3.57
CA GLN A 65 10.42 -3.12 2.74
C GLN A 65 9.93 -2.93 1.30
N ALA A 66 10.85 -2.99 0.35
CA ALA A 66 10.53 -2.88 -1.07
C ALA A 66 11.48 -3.75 -1.88
N ASP A 67 10.96 -4.38 -2.93
CA ASP A 67 11.76 -5.17 -3.87
C ASP A 67 12.74 -4.28 -4.62
N GLU A 68 13.92 -4.80 -4.94
CA GLU A 68 14.96 -4.04 -5.62
C GLU A 68 14.51 -3.54 -7.00
N ASP A 69 13.60 -4.27 -7.66
CA ASP A 69 13.11 -3.94 -9.00
C ASP A 69 12.12 -2.75 -9.03
N VAL A 70 11.65 -2.29 -7.86
CA VAL A 70 10.83 -1.08 -7.73
C VAL A 70 11.59 0.11 -7.16
N ILE A 71 12.90 -0.04 -6.88
CA ILE A 71 13.73 1.06 -6.41
C ILE A 71 14.27 1.85 -7.61
N GLY A 72 13.85 3.10 -7.72
CA GLY A 72 14.36 4.03 -8.73
C GLY A 72 15.75 4.59 -8.38
N GLU A 73 16.28 5.42 -9.28
CA GLU A 73 17.66 5.96 -9.24
C GLU A 73 18.02 6.69 -7.93
N LYS A 74 17.03 7.22 -7.21
CA LYS A 74 17.24 7.96 -5.96
C LYS A 74 17.17 7.10 -4.70
N GLY A 75 17.19 5.76 -4.85
CA GLY A 75 17.03 4.84 -3.72
C GLY A 75 15.64 4.94 -3.08
N LYS A 76 14.64 5.33 -3.86
CA LYS A 76 13.24 5.47 -3.44
C LYS A 76 12.37 4.58 -4.32
N VAL A 77 11.26 4.10 -3.77
CA VAL A 77 10.24 3.40 -4.54
C VAL A 77 9.80 4.30 -5.70
N ASP A 78 9.96 3.80 -6.91
CA ASP A 78 9.51 4.45 -8.13
C ASP A 78 8.07 4.01 -8.43
N LEU A 79 7.17 4.98 -8.56
CA LEU A 79 5.74 4.72 -8.72
C LEU A 79 5.42 4.00 -10.04
N LYS A 80 6.21 4.26 -11.10
CA LYS A 80 6.02 3.63 -12.41
C LYS A 80 6.54 2.19 -12.40
N LEU A 81 7.64 1.92 -11.70
CA LEU A 81 8.14 0.54 -11.52
C LEU A 81 7.22 -0.28 -10.60
N LEU A 82 6.68 0.35 -9.55
CA LEU A 82 5.71 -0.29 -8.65
C LEU A 82 4.39 -0.60 -9.35
N ASN A 83 3.93 0.31 -10.23
CA ASN A 83 2.64 0.26 -10.91
C ASN A 83 1.47 -0.16 -9.98
N PRO A 84 1.20 0.61 -8.90
CA PRO A 84 0.13 0.27 -7.98
C PRO A 84 -1.24 0.46 -8.64
N ILE A 85 -2.23 -0.30 -8.17
CA ILE A 85 -3.62 -0.11 -8.57
C ILE A 85 -4.24 1.09 -7.83
N VAL A 86 -5.16 1.78 -8.51
CA VAL A 86 -6.01 2.82 -7.96
C VAL A 86 -7.44 2.30 -7.96
N TYR A 87 -8.15 2.47 -6.85
CA TYR A 87 -9.55 2.08 -6.70
C TYR A 87 -10.47 3.29 -6.77
N ASP A 88 -11.49 3.24 -7.62
CA ASP A 88 -12.59 4.20 -7.68
C ASP A 88 -13.76 3.67 -6.84
N ASP A 89 -14.05 4.36 -5.74
CA ASP A 89 -15.09 3.97 -4.79
C ASP A 89 -16.51 4.28 -5.27
N VAL A 90 -16.67 5.11 -6.31
CA VAL A 90 -17.96 5.50 -6.86
C VAL A 90 -18.44 4.48 -7.90
N LEU A 91 -17.54 4.09 -8.80
CA LEU A 91 -17.85 3.15 -9.89
C LEU A 91 -17.43 1.71 -9.62
N TYR A 92 -16.66 1.46 -8.55
CA TYR A 92 -16.10 0.15 -8.22
C TYR A 92 -15.10 -0.38 -9.26
N ASP A 93 -14.34 0.53 -9.89
CA ASP A 93 -13.37 0.23 -10.93
C ASP A 93 -11.93 0.26 -10.40
N TYR A 94 -11.05 -0.52 -11.03
CA TYR A 94 -9.60 -0.48 -10.78
C TYR A 94 -8.86 0.12 -11.98
N PHE A 95 -7.90 0.99 -11.69
CA PHE A 95 -7.09 1.69 -12.67
C PHE A 95 -5.60 1.50 -12.42
N GLU A 96 -4.81 1.67 -13.47
CA GLU A 96 -3.35 1.83 -13.38
C GLU A 96 -2.98 3.29 -13.17
N VAL A 97 -1.81 3.53 -12.58
CA VAL A 97 -1.25 4.88 -12.48
C VAL A 97 -0.68 5.30 -13.84
N GLY A 98 -1.14 6.44 -14.35
CA GLY A 98 -0.64 7.02 -15.61
C GLY A 98 0.78 7.59 -15.50
N ASP A 99 1.28 8.14 -16.61
CA ASP A 99 2.61 8.72 -16.68
C ASP A 99 2.78 9.96 -15.78
N LYS A 100 4.03 10.18 -15.33
CA LYS A 100 4.42 11.40 -14.64
C LYS A 100 4.15 12.63 -15.51
N ILE A 101 3.32 13.54 -15.01
CA ILE A 101 2.95 14.77 -15.72
C ILE A 101 3.86 15.97 -15.40
N ALA A 102 4.46 16.03 -14.20
CA ALA A 102 5.28 17.16 -13.74
C ALA A 102 6.09 16.83 -12.47
N ASP A 103 7.05 17.70 -12.11
CA ASP A 103 7.71 17.68 -10.81
C ASP A 103 6.90 18.43 -9.74
N ALA A 104 6.57 17.74 -8.64
CA ALA A 104 5.97 18.36 -7.46
C ALA A 104 6.91 19.41 -6.84
N PHE A 105 6.34 20.44 -6.22
CA PHE A 105 7.06 21.59 -5.63
C PHE A 105 7.96 22.38 -6.61
N ASN A 106 7.83 22.15 -7.92
CA ASN A 106 8.62 22.82 -8.96
C ASN A 106 7.74 23.67 -9.89
N VAL A 107 6.76 23.08 -10.58
CA VAL A 107 5.93 23.80 -11.57
C VAL A 107 5.18 25.02 -11.01
N GLY A 108 4.89 25.03 -9.70
CA GLY A 108 4.26 26.12 -8.98
C GLY A 108 5.22 27.22 -8.52
N VAL A 109 6.54 27.03 -8.61
CA VAL A 109 7.55 28.02 -8.17
C VAL A 109 7.39 29.34 -8.93
N LYS A 110 6.91 29.31 -10.17
CA LYS A 110 6.57 30.52 -10.95
C LYS A 110 5.57 31.47 -10.28
N PHE A 111 4.85 31.01 -9.25
CA PHE A 111 3.91 31.82 -8.47
C PHE A 111 4.47 32.26 -7.11
N ARG A 112 5.67 31.84 -6.72
CA ARG A 112 6.36 32.36 -5.54
C ARG A 112 6.94 33.73 -5.88
N LYS A 113 6.42 34.77 -5.23
CA LYS A 113 6.99 36.13 -5.28
C LYS A 113 8.42 36.15 -4.76
#